data_AF-A0A6P4J2Z5-F1
#
_entry.id   AF-A0A6P4J2Z5-F1
#
_cell.length_a   1.000
_cell.length_b   1.000
_cell.length_c   1.000
_cell.angle_alpha   90.00
_cell.angle_beta   90.00
_cell.angle_gamma   90.00
#
_symmetry.space_group_name_H-M   'P 1'
#
loop_
_entity.id
_entity.type
_entity.pdbx_description
1 polymer ?
#
loop_
_entity_poly.entity_id
_entity_poly.type
_entity_poly.pdbx_seq_one_letter_code
_entity_poly.pdbx_strand_id
1 'polypeptide(L)'
;MSKEISLATVKEHNKPNDLWLIIDNRVYDVTKFLLEHPGGEDSLLEVAGRDGTKEFNDVGHSSEAREILKKFYIGDLAAEDIAKKKGPISCRHIGMALVAAALGITLVYMIRRGVNQK
;
A
#
# COMPACT_ATOMS: atom_id res chain seq x y z
N MET A 1 23.27 16.47 -7.11
CA MET A 1 23.58 15.11 -6.66
C MET A 1 22.64 14.79 -5.51
N SER A 2 21.55 14.07 -5.78
CA SER A 2 20.69 13.57 -4.70
C SER A 2 21.43 12.49 -3.92
N LYS A 3 21.23 12.42 -2.61
CA LYS A 3 21.77 11.32 -1.81
C LYS A 3 20.88 10.10 -2.00
N GLU A 4 21.45 8.98 -2.44
CA GLU A 4 20.73 7.71 -2.50
C GLU A 4 20.70 7.07 -1.11
N ILE A 5 19.51 6.76 -0.62
CA ILE A 5 19.29 6.19 0.72
C ILE A 5 18.58 4.85 0.56
N SER A 6 19.11 3.80 1.20
CA SER A 6 18.50 2.47 1.17
C SER A 6 17.29 2.39 2.09
N LEU A 7 16.34 1.51 1.79
CA LEU A 7 15.18 1.27 2.64
C LEU A 7 15.56 0.71 4.02
N ALA A 8 16.68 -0.03 4.09
CA ALA A 8 17.23 -0.51 5.36
C ALA A 8 17.64 0.66 6.26
N THR A 9 18.35 1.64 5.72
CA THR A 9 18.75 2.86 6.45
C THR A 9 17.52 3.59 6.96
N VAL A 10 16.51 3.84 6.12
CA VAL A 10 15.29 4.56 6.54
C VAL A 10 14.61 3.87 7.72
N LYS A 11 14.56 2.54 7.75
CA LYS A 11 13.97 1.77 8.86
C LYS A 11 14.65 1.96 10.21
N GLU A 12 15.93 2.30 10.22
CA GLU A 12 16.67 2.58 11.47
C GLU A 12 16.26 3.92 12.10
N HIS A 13 15.74 4.85 11.28
CA HIS A 13 15.27 6.18 11.66
C HIS A 13 13.78 6.18 12.00
N ASN A 14 13.42 5.43 13.06
CA ASN A 14 12.04 5.23 13.51
C ASN A 14 11.75 5.79 14.91
N LYS A 15 12.54 6.76 15.38
CA LYS A 15 12.46 7.31 16.74
C LYS A 15 11.85 8.70 16.73
N PRO A 16 11.25 9.16 17.84
CA PRO A 16 10.69 10.51 17.92
C PRO A 16 11.73 11.63 17.74
N ASN A 17 12.99 11.36 18.09
CA ASN A 17 14.10 12.30 17.90
C ASN A 17 14.93 12.02 16.63
N ASP A 18 14.49 11.10 15.77
CA ASP A 18 15.17 10.69 14.55
C ASP A 18 14.18 9.93 13.66
N LEU A 19 13.34 10.69 12.94
CA LEU A 19 12.18 10.19 12.20
C LEU A 19 12.28 10.50 10.71
N TRP A 20 12.49 9.45 9.92
CA TRP A 20 12.48 9.55 8.46
C TRP A 20 11.28 8.85 7.87
N LEU A 21 10.78 9.39 6.76
CA LEU A 21 9.65 8.84 6.04
C LEU A 21 9.85 8.93 4.53
N ILE A 22 9.22 8.00 3.81
CA ILE A 22 9.30 7.93 2.36
C ILE A 22 7.96 8.35 1.77
N ILE A 23 7.98 9.38 0.92
CA ILE A 23 6.82 9.86 0.14
C ILE A 23 7.24 9.92 -1.33
N ASP A 24 6.49 9.28 -2.23
CA ASP A 24 6.75 9.32 -3.68
C ASP A 24 8.21 8.97 -4.04
N ASN A 25 8.74 7.90 -3.42
CA ASN A 25 10.12 7.41 -3.59
C ASN A 25 11.23 8.39 -3.14
N ARG A 26 10.88 9.43 -2.40
CA ARG A 26 11.80 10.40 -1.81
C ARG A 26 11.82 10.27 -0.30
N VAL A 27 12.99 10.47 0.29
CA VAL A 27 13.21 10.36 1.74
C VAL A 27 13.22 11.76 2.35
N TYR A 28 12.47 11.91 3.44
CA TYR A 28 12.30 13.16 4.17
C TYR A 28 12.64 12.98 5.65
N ASP A 29 13.40 13.92 6.19
CA ASP A 29 13.69 14.02 7.63
C ASP A 29 12.71 15.00 8.28
N VAL A 30 11.68 14.46 8.91
CA VAL A 30 10.64 15.25 9.59
C VAL A 30 10.85 15.32 11.09
N THR A 31 12.04 14.96 11.59
CA THR A 31 12.35 14.94 13.02
C THR A 31 12.00 16.26 13.72
N LYS A 32 12.35 17.39 13.07
CA LYS A 32 12.05 18.73 13.60
C LYS A 32 10.58 19.13 13.46
N PHE A 33 9.87 18.50 12.52
CA PHE A 33 8.47 18.79 12.22
C PHE A 33 7.50 17.97 13.09
N LEU A 34 8.00 17.00 13.86
CA LEU A 34 7.18 16.10 14.69
C LEU A 34 6.19 16.86 15.60
N LEU A 35 6.67 17.91 16.28
CA LEU A 35 5.86 18.73 17.18
C LEU A 35 5.06 19.83 16.48
N GLU A 36 5.44 20.19 15.25
CA GLU A 36 4.75 21.21 14.44
C GLU A 36 3.68 20.60 13.54
N HIS A 37 3.57 19.27 13.50
CA HIS A 37 2.61 18.56 12.65
C HIS A 37 1.18 18.74 13.17
N PRO A 38 0.27 19.37 12.39
CA PRO A 38 -1.11 19.60 12.83
C PRO A 38 -1.93 18.31 13.08
N GLY A 39 -1.51 17.19 12.50
CA GLY A 39 -2.12 15.87 12.70
C GLY A 39 -1.58 15.09 13.89
N GLY A 40 -0.71 15.70 14.71
CA GLY A 40 -0.10 15.07 15.88
C GLY A 40 1.12 14.20 15.57
N GLU A 41 1.91 13.92 16.60
CA GLU A 41 3.15 13.12 16.49
C GLU A 41 2.87 11.62 16.23
N ASP A 42 1.80 11.06 16.81
CA ASP A 42 1.41 9.67 16.64
C ASP A 42 1.24 9.29 15.16
N SER A 43 0.61 10.17 14.38
CA SER A 43 0.40 9.97 12.94
C SER A 43 1.71 9.83 12.16
N LEU A 44 2.78 10.52 12.58
CA LEU A 44 4.10 10.41 11.97
C LEU A 44 4.87 9.19 12.49
N LEU A 45 4.73 8.87 13.78
CA LEU A 45 5.37 7.71 14.40
C LEU A 45 4.86 6.39 13.83
N GLU A 46 3.58 6.30 13.46
CA GLU A 46 3.02 5.10 12.84
C GLU A 46 3.64 4.78 11.47
N VAL A 47 4.01 5.82 10.72
CA VAL A 47 4.65 5.72 9.40
C VAL A 47 6.16 5.92 9.44
N ALA A 48 6.75 6.00 10.63
CA ALA A 48 8.18 6.20 10.81
C ALA A 48 8.99 5.03 10.24
N GLY A 49 10.06 5.34 9.52
CA GLY A 49 10.96 4.36 8.93
C GLY A 49 10.34 3.53 7.80
N ARG A 50 9.17 3.91 7.28
CA ARG A 50 8.50 3.23 6.16
C ARG A 50 7.97 4.20 5.11
N ASP A 51 7.33 3.64 4.10
CA ASP A 51 6.65 4.43 3.08
C ASP A 51 5.27 4.87 3.54
N GLY A 52 5.13 6.18 3.72
CA GLY A 52 3.90 6.85 4.12
C GLY A 52 3.12 7.41 2.94
N THR A 53 3.52 7.16 1.68
CA THR A 53 2.91 7.77 0.49
C THR A 53 1.39 7.56 0.45
N LYS A 54 0.91 6.36 0.81
CA LYS A 54 -0.52 6.08 0.86
C LYS A 54 -1.21 6.92 1.92
N GLU A 55 -0.75 6.83 3.17
CA GLU A 55 -1.35 7.51 4.32
C GLU A 55 -1.36 9.03 4.13
N PHE A 56 -0.25 9.59 3.63
CA PHE A 56 -0.14 11.02 3.33
C PHE A 56 -1.18 11.50 2.30
N ASN A 57 -1.44 10.68 1.28
CA ASN A 57 -2.43 10.98 0.25
C ASN A 57 -3.87 10.71 0.71
N ASP A 58 -4.08 9.69 1.57
CA ASP A 58 -5.37 9.33 2.15
C ASP A 58 -5.91 10.45 3.06
N VAL A 59 -5.03 11.02 3.89
CA VAL A 59 -5.34 12.18 4.75
C VAL A 59 -5.70 13.44 3.93
N GLY A 60 -5.22 13.56 2.69
CA GLY A 60 -5.56 14.68 1.81
C GLY A 60 -4.83 15.99 2.14
N HIS A 61 -3.52 15.92 2.43
CA HIS A 61 -2.70 17.11 2.69
C HIS A 61 -2.78 18.16 1.57
N SER A 62 -2.87 19.44 1.95
CA SER A 62 -2.94 20.56 1.02
C SER A 62 -1.65 20.75 0.21
N SER A 63 -1.72 21.53 -0.87
CA SER A 63 -0.55 21.86 -1.70
C SER A 63 0.55 22.55 -0.90
N GLU A 64 0.20 23.41 0.06
CA GLU A 64 1.18 24.07 0.94
C GLU A 64 1.89 23.08 1.86
N ALA A 65 1.18 22.09 2.41
CA ALA A 65 1.81 21.05 3.21
C ALA A 65 2.86 20.26 2.41
N ARG A 66 2.58 20.01 1.12
CA ARG A 66 3.56 19.40 0.20
C ARG A 66 4.76 20.31 -0.08
N GLU A 67 4.59 21.63 -0.05
CA GLU A 67 5.70 22.58 -0.19
C GLU A 67 6.58 22.61 1.05
N ILE A 68 5.98 22.57 2.23
CA ILE A 68 6.69 22.44 3.52
C ILE A 68 7.47 21.14 3.55
N LEU A 69 6.86 20.01 3.14
CA LEU A 69 7.51 18.71 3.06
C LEU A 69 8.79 18.74 2.22
N LYS A 70 8.80 19.46 1.09
CA LYS A 70 9.99 19.59 0.23
C LYS A 70 11.19 20.20 0.95
N LYS A 71 10.99 21.03 1.99
CA LYS A 71 12.08 21.62 2.78
C LYS A 71 12.85 20.58 3.60
N PHE A 72 12.20 19.46 3.92
CA PHE A 72 12.74 18.36 4.72
C PHE A 72 13.32 17.23 3.86
N TYR A 73 13.42 17.44 2.55
CA TYR A 73 13.98 16.45 1.63
C TYR A 73 15.47 16.24 1.88
N ILE A 74 15.87 14.98 2.06
CA ILE A 74 17.29 14.61 2.28
C ILE A 74 17.88 13.82 1.11
N GLY A 75 17.06 13.14 0.31
CA GLY A 75 17.54 12.28 -0.76
C GLY A 75 16.48 11.41 -1.41
N ASP A 76 16.90 10.62 -2.39
CA ASP A 76 16.04 9.68 -3.11
C ASP A 76 16.26 8.26 -2.59
N LEU A 77 15.21 7.44 -2.64
CA LEU A 77 15.32 6.03 -2.29
C LEU A 77 16.17 5.29 -3.33
N ALA A 78 17.04 4.36 -2.89
CA ALA A 78 17.87 3.55 -3.76
C ALA A 78 17.03 2.80 -4.81
N ALA A 79 17.49 2.79 -6.06
CA ALA A 79 16.76 2.20 -7.19
C ALA A 79 16.41 0.71 -6.99
N GLU A 80 17.25 -0.02 -6.27
CA GLU A 80 17.06 -1.43 -5.92
C GLU A 80 15.81 -1.65 -5.07
N ASP A 81 15.53 -0.75 -4.12
CA ASP A 81 14.36 -0.83 -3.25
C ASP A 81 13.08 -0.40 -3.98
N ILE A 82 13.19 0.54 -4.93
CA ILE A 82 12.08 0.93 -5.82
C ILE A 82 11.65 -0.26 -6.69
N ALA A 83 12.61 -1.04 -7.21
CA ALA A 83 12.34 -2.23 -7.99
C ALA A 83 11.64 -3.33 -7.18
N LYS A 84 12.01 -3.52 -5.90
CA LYS A 84 11.34 -4.47 -5.00
C LYS A 84 9.89 -4.09 -4.70
N LYS A 85 9.57 -2.80 -4.61
CA LYS A 85 8.19 -2.30 -4.45
C LYS A 85 7.32 -2.64 -5.67
N LYS A 86 7.91 -2.67 -6.87
CA LYS A 86 7.28 -3.12 -8.12
C LYS A 86 7.46 -4.64 -8.32
N GLY A 87 7.39 -5.42 -7.24
CA GLY A 87 7.37 -6.87 -7.34
C GLY A 87 6.30 -7.34 -8.35
N PRO A 88 6.55 -8.45 -9.07
CA PRO A 88 5.69 -8.87 -10.16
C PRO A 88 4.26 -8.95 -9.66
N ILE A 89 3.37 -8.23 -10.34
CA ILE A 89 1.92 -8.32 -10.15
C ILE A 89 1.58 -9.81 -10.19
N SER A 90 1.33 -10.41 -9.04
CA SER A 90 0.86 -11.78 -8.96
C SER A 90 -0.57 -11.76 -9.50
N CYS A 91 -0.68 -11.96 -10.81
CA CYS A 91 -1.93 -12.33 -11.44
C CYS A 91 -2.29 -13.72 -10.91
N ARG A 92 -2.96 -13.77 -9.76
CA ARG A 92 -3.50 -15.01 -9.20
C ARG A 92 -4.97 -14.82 -8.87
N HIS A 93 -5.79 -14.69 -9.91
CA HIS A 93 -7.21 -15.03 -9.85
C HIS A 93 -7.84 -15.35 -11.23
N ILE A 94 -7.13 -16.13 -12.05
CA ILE A 94 -7.77 -16.82 -13.18
C ILE A 94 -8.02 -18.26 -12.73
N GLY A 95 -9.27 -18.63 -12.46
CA GLY A 95 -9.72 -20.02 -12.46
C GLY A 95 -10.22 -20.64 -11.15
N MET A 96 -11.36 -20.17 -10.63
CA MET A 96 -12.33 -20.96 -9.84
C MET A 96 -13.64 -20.16 -9.89
N ALA A 97 -14.79 -20.60 -10.41
CA ALA A 97 -15.35 -21.93 -10.51
C ALA A 97 -16.35 -22.00 -11.68
N LEU A 98 -16.10 -22.87 -12.66
CA LEU A 98 -17.11 -23.35 -13.62
C LEU A 98 -17.49 -24.78 -13.27
N VAL A 99 -18.08 -25.01 -12.09
CA VAL A 99 -18.66 -26.32 -11.74
C VAL A 99 -19.84 -26.13 -10.78
N ALA A 100 -21.04 -25.86 -11.31
CA ALA A 100 -22.31 -26.19 -10.64
C ALA A 100 -23.53 -25.76 -11.50
N ALA A 101 -23.77 -26.43 -12.63
CA ALA A 101 -25.05 -26.29 -13.34
C ALA A 101 -25.53 -27.59 -13.99
N ALA A 102 -25.14 -28.75 -13.45
CA ALA A 102 -25.56 -30.07 -13.97
C ALA A 102 -26.62 -30.79 -13.10
N LEU A 103 -27.10 -30.17 -12.01
CA LEU A 103 -28.08 -30.79 -11.12
C LEU A 103 -29.55 -30.46 -11.48
N GLY A 104 -29.79 -29.44 -12.30
CA GLY A 104 -31.15 -29.04 -12.70
C GLY A 104 -31.81 -29.95 -13.75
N ILE A 105 -31.00 -30.62 -14.59
CA ILE A 105 -31.52 -31.41 -15.72
C ILE A 105 -32.00 -32.81 -15.28
N THR A 106 -31.44 -33.36 -14.19
CA THR A 106 -31.84 -34.69 -13.68
C THR A 106 -33.22 -34.67 -13.01
N LEU A 107 -33.60 -33.57 -12.36
CA LEU A 107 -34.89 -33.48 -11.66
C LEU A 107 -36.09 -33.44 -12.63
N VAL A 108 -35.93 -32.78 -13.79
CA VAL A 108 -36.97 -32.78 -14.84
C VAL A 108 -37.09 -34.17 -15.50
N TYR A 109 -35.98 -34.89 -15.66
CA TYR A 109 -35.98 -36.21 -16.30
C TYR A 109 -36.65 -37.30 -15.44
N MET A 110 -36.63 -37.17 -14.11
CA MET A 110 -37.34 -38.10 -13.22
C MET A 110 -38.85 -37.83 -13.16
N ILE A 111 -39.31 -36.60 -13.33
CA ILE A 111 -40.75 -36.27 -13.36
C ILE A 111 -41.39 -36.74 -14.68
N ARG A 112 -40.66 -36.70 -15.81
CA ARG A 112 -41.18 -37.14 -17.13
C ARG A 112 -41.32 -38.67 -17.25
N ARG A 113 -40.56 -39.48 -16.51
CA ARG A 113 -40.67 -40.96 -16.55
C ARG A 113 -41.78 -41.55 -15.68
N GLY A 114 -42.33 -40.79 -14.72
CA GLY A 114 -43.33 -41.28 -13.77
C GLY A 114 -44.78 -41.33 -14.26
N VAL A 115 -45.10 -40.84 -15.47
CA VAL A 115 -46.49 -40.66 -15.95
C VAL A 115 -46.87 -41.60 -17.12
N ASN A 116 -46.01 -42.55 -17.52
CA ASN A 116 -46.31 -43.45 -18.65
C ASN A 116 -46.21 -44.95 -18.29
N GLN A 117 -46.82 -45.31 -17.15
CA GLN A 117 -47.16 -46.69 -16.80
C GLN A 117 -48.56 -46.72 -16.19
N LYS A 118 -49.58 -46.35 -16.95
CA LYS A 118 -50.94 -46.90 -16.87
C LYS A 118 -51.74 -46.54 -18.11
#